data_AF-A0A3C0MGP4-F1
#
_entry.id   AF-A0A3C0MGP4-F1
#
_cell.length_a   1.000
_cell.length_b   1.000
_cell.length_c   1.000
_cell.angle_alpha   90.00
_cell.angle_beta   90.00
_cell.angle_gamma   90.00
#
_symmetry.space_group_name_H-M   'P 1'
#
loop_
_entity.id
_entity.type
_entity.pdbx_description
1 polymer ?
#
loop_
_entity_poly.entity_id
_entity_poly.type
_entity_poly.pdbx_seq_one_letter_code
_entity_poly.pdbx_strand_id
1 'polypeptide(L)'
;FPGGDGVIRALTFRQPMDVSILSTRRRTLPFGMHGGSSAAPGRNTVQRADGRQEELAGCARIRVEPGDTIIIETPGGGGWGAKV
;
A
#
# COMPACT_ATOMS: atom_id res chain seq x y z
N PHE A 1 -0.69 -13.31 -19.65
CA PHE A 1 0.40 -12.40 -19.26
C PHE A 1 0.17 -11.89 -17.84
N PRO A 2 1.17 -11.99 -16.96
CA PRO A 2 1.08 -11.44 -15.62
C PRO A 2 1.00 -9.90 -15.68
N GLY A 3 0.33 -9.31 -14.70
CA GLY A 3 0.42 -7.87 -14.47
C GLY A 3 1.76 -7.51 -13.83
N GLY A 4 2.10 -6.22 -13.87
CA GLY A 4 3.35 -5.74 -13.26
C GLY A 4 3.33 -5.83 -11.73
N ASP A 5 4.51 -5.98 -11.13
CA ASP A 5 4.65 -6.00 -9.68
C ASP A 5 4.37 -4.63 -9.05
N GLY A 6 3.93 -4.67 -7.79
CA GLY A 6 3.81 -3.50 -6.95
C GLY A 6 5.16 -3.05 -6.38
N VAL A 7 5.11 -2.11 -5.44
CA VAL A 7 6.31 -1.68 -4.70
C VAL A 7 5.98 -1.47 -3.22
N ILE A 8 6.92 -1.86 -2.37
CA ILE A 8 6.89 -1.59 -0.93
C ILE A 8 7.87 -0.47 -0.64
N ARG A 9 7.38 0.62 -0.04
CA ARG A 9 8.22 1.73 0.44
C ARG A 9 8.06 1.86 1.94
N ALA A 10 9.18 1.87 2.66
CA ALA A 10 9.20 2.13 4.10
C ALA A 10 9.88 3.49 4.34
N LEU A 11 9.18 4.39 5.00
CA LEU A 11 9.62 5.75 5.29
C LEU A 11 9.71 5.94 6.80
N THR A 12 10.92 5.93 7.35
CA THR A 12 11.16 6.15 8.78
C THR A 12 11.34 7.64 9.07
N PHE A 13 10.56 8.14 10.01
CA PHE A 13 10.56 9.54 10.39
C PHE A 13 11.62 9.79 11.47
N ARG A 14 12.37 10.90 11.34
CA ARG A 14 13.45 11.26 12.27
C ARG A 14 13.09 12.43 13.19
N GLN A 15 11.93 13.04 12.96
CA GLN A 15 11.40 14.19 13.69
C GLN A 15 9.87 14.05 13.73
N PRO A 16 9.19 14.67 14.70
CA PRO A 16 7.73 14.66 14.75
C PRO A 16 7.12 15.31 13.50
N MET A 17 6.12 14.67 12.90
CA MET A 17 5.46 15.16 11.68
C MET A 17 3.97 14.84 11.64
N ASP A 18 3.23 15.63 10.88
CA ASP A 18 1.86 15.33 10.45
C ASP A 18 1.89 14.77 9.03
N VAL A 19 1.45 13.52 8.85
CA VAL A 19 1.44 12.85 7.55
C VAL A 19 0.02 12.70 7.05
N SER A 20 -0.20 13.07 5.80
CA SER A 20 -1.45 12.79 5.07
C SER A 20 -1.16 11.80 3.95
N ILE A 21 -1.97 10.74 3.88
CA ILE A 21 -1.90 9.74 2.82
C ILE A 21 -3.16 9.82 1.98
N LEU A 22 -2.98 9.97 0.67
CA LEU A 22 -4.03 9.79 -0.32
C LEU A 22 -3.59 8.71 -1.31
N SER A 23 -4.31 7.60 -1.28
CA SER A 23 -4.00 6.43 -2.09
C SER A 23 -5.27 5.68 -2.44
N THR A 24 -5.37 5.27 -3.70
CA THR A 24 -6.53 4.54 -4.22
C THR A 24 -6.19 3.06 -4.36
N ARG A 25 -7.10 2.25 -4.92
CA ARG A 25 -6.89 0.80 -5.12
C ARG A 25 -6.59 0.02 -3.83
N ARG A 26 -7.16 0.47 -2.71
CA ARG A 26 -7.15 -0.20 -1.39
C ARG A 26 -8.38 -1.07 -1.15
N ARG A 27 -9.49 -0.74 -1.81
CA ARG A 27 -10.75 -1.50 -1.80
C ARG A 27 -11.07 -2.08 -3.19
N THR A 28 -11.00 -1.24 -4.22
CA THR A 28 -11.19 -1.67 -5.61
C THR A 28 -9.88 -2.18 -6.19
N LEU A 29 -9.83 -3.46 -6.56
CA LEU A 29 -8.62 -4.09 -7.09
C LEU A 29 -8.26 -3.56 -8.49
N PRO A 30 -6.98 -3.57 -8.88
CA PRO A 30 -6.58 -3.51 -10.28
C PRO A 30 -7.08 -4.78 -10.99
N PHE A 31 -8.08 -4.64 -11.87
CA PHE A 31 -8.74 -5.79 -12.49
C PHE A 31 -7.88 -6.36 -13.63
N GLY A 32 -7.97 -7.68 -13.82
CA GLY A 32 -7.44 -8.33 -15.01
C GLY A 32 -8.41 -8.25 -16.18
N MET A 33 -7.91 -8.50 -17.39
CA MET A 33 -8.70 -8.43 -18.63
C MET A 33 -8.59 -9.72 -19.44
N HIS A 34 -9.64 -10.04 -20.23
CA HIS A 34 -9.72 -11.24 -21.08
C HIS A 34 -9.42 -12.56 -20.35
N GLY A 35 -9.96 -12.72 -19.12
CA GLY A 35 -9.71 -13.90 -18.29
C GLY A 35 -8.47 -13.80 -17.40
N GLY A 36 -7.75 -12.68 -17.44
CA GLY A 36 -6.65 -12.39 -16.51
C GLY A 36 -7.13 -12.13 -15.09
N SER A 37 -6.31 -12.50 -14.11
CA SER A 37 -6.59 -12.31 -12.69
C SER A 37 -6.39 -10.86 -12.24
N SER A 38 -7.17 -10.42 -11.24
CA SER A 38 -6.96 -9.12 -10.59
C SER A 38 -5.68 -9.13 -9.73
N ALA A 39 -5.07 -7.97 -9.57
CA ALA A 39 -3.94 -7.78 -8.65
C ALA A 39 -4.42 -7.68 -7.20
N ALA A 40 -3.48 -7.87 -6.27
CA ALA A 40 -3.72 -7.58 -4.86
C ALA A 40 -4.01 -6.08 -4.63
N PRO A 41 -4.84 -5.71 -3.64
CA PRO A 41 -5.02 -4.33 -3.25
C PRO A 41 -3.73 -3.78 -2.64
N GLY A 42 -3.57 -2.46 -2.67
CA GLY A 42 -2.53 -1.81 -1.87
C GLY A 42 -2.88 -1.80 -0.39
N ARG A 43 -1.88 -1.55 0.45
CA ARG A 43 -2.02 -1.40 1.90
C ARG A 43 -1.13 -0.26 2.41
N ASN A 44 -1.54 0.35 3.51
CA ASN A 44 -0.75 1.34 4.22
C ASN A 44 -0.72 0.94 5.69
N THR A 45 0.47 0.99 6.30
CA THR A 45 0.65 0.63 7.71
C THR A 45 1.56 1.66 8.36
N VAL A 46 1.28 2.06 9.58
CA VAL A 46 2.28 2.69 10.45
C VAL A 46 2.84 1.62 11.39
N GLN A 47 4.15 1.47 11.38
CA GLN A 47 4.88 0.75 12.41
C GLN A 47 5.43 1.78 13.38
N ARG A 48 4.99 1.72 14.63
CA ARG A 48 5.45 2.60 15.69
C ARG A 48 6.83 2.20 16.19
N ALA A 49 7.55 3.16 16.75
CA ALA A 49 8.87 2.92 17.35
C ALA A 49 8.84 1.86 18.46
N ASP A 50 7.70 1.69 19.14
CA ASP A 50 7.47 0.64 20.16
C ASP A 50 7.16 -0.76 19.57
N GLY A 51 7.12 -0.88 18.23
CA GLY A 51 6.83 -2.12 17.52
C GLY A 51 5.35 -2.36 17.19
N ARG A 52 4.42 -1.53 17.71
CA ARG A 52 3.00 -1.63 17.38
C ARG A 52 2.78 -1.33 15.90
N GLN A 53 1.86 -2.06 15.27
CA GLN A 53 1.45 -1.79 13.88
C GLN A 53 -0.01 -1.39 13.81
N GLU A 54 -0.31 -0.37 13.01
CA GLU A 54 -1.67 0.09 12.76
C GLU A 54 -1.91 0.22 11.26
N GLU A 55 -2.96 -0.43 10.76
CA GLU A 55 -3.36 -0.29 9.36
C GLU A 55 -4.04 1.07 9.13
N LEU A 56 -3.67 1.72 8.04
CA LEU A 56 -4.19 3.03 7.66
C LEU A 56 -5.09 2.90 6.43
N ALA A 57 -6.19 3.65 6.46
CA ALA A 57 -7.07 3.76 5.30
C ALA A 57 -6.33 4.39 4.09
N GLY A 58 -6.92 4.22 2.90
CA GLY A 58 -6.38 4.82 1.67
C GLY A 58 -6.35 6.35 1.71
N CYS A 59 -7.29 6.96 2.44
CA CYS A 59 -7.30 8.37 2.81
C CYS A 59 -7.20 8.45 4.33
N ALA A 60 -6.07 8.94 4.84
CA ALA A 60 -5.81 8.99 6.27
C ALA A 60 -4.89 10.15 6.63
N ARG A 61 -5.00 10.62 7.87
CA ARG A 61 -4.05 11.56 8.50
C ARG A 61 -3.53 10.94 9.79
N ILE A 62 -2.25 11.08 10.06
CA ILE A 62 -1.62 10.53 11.24
C ILE A 62 -0.46 11.38 11.72
N ARG A 63 -0.32 11.50 13.04
CA ARG A 63 0.87 12.03 13.70
C ARG A 63 1.90 10.91 13.83
N VAL A 64 3.14 11.19 13.46
CA VAL A 64 4.27 10.27 13.63
C VAL A 64 5.34 10.90 14.49
N GLU A 65 6.01 10.08 15.29
CA GLU A 65 7.13 10.46 16.13
C GLU A 65 8.45 9.91 15.57
N PRO A 66 9.62 10.39 16.02
CA PRO A 66 10.91 9.84 15.61
C PRO A 66 10.98 8.32 15.82
N GLY A 67 11.37 7.58 14.79
CA GLY A 67 11.45 6.12 14.80
C GLY A 67 10.20 5.42 14.23
N ASP A 68 9.05 6.11 14.16
CA ASP A 68 7.88 5.58 13.44
C ASP A 68 8.21 5.41 11.95
N THR A 69 7.64 4.38 11.33
CA THR A 69 7.81 4.07 9.91
C THR A 69 6.46 3.91 9.25
N ILE A 70 6.22 4.66 8.17
CA ILE A 70 5.07 4.42 7.31
C ILE A 70 5.49 3.47 6.19
N ILE A 71 4.78 2.35 6.08
CA ILE A 71 4.95 1.35 5.03
C ILE A 71 3.80 1.52 4.03
N ILE A 72 4.16 1.72 2.77
CA ILE A 72 3.21 1.90 1.66
C ILE A 72 3.42 0.75 0.68
N GLU A 73 2.46 -0.16 0.65
CA GLU A 73 2.36 -1.25 -0.31
C GLU A 73 1.50 -0.77 -1.49
N THR A 74 2.17 -0.44 -2.59
CA THR A 74 1.51 0.00 -3.83
C THR A 74 1.08 -1.23 -4.61
N PRO A 75 -0.17 -1.32 -5.07
CA PRO A 75 -0.65 -2.50 -5.77
C PRO A 75 0.06 -2.68 -7.11
N GLY A 76 0.15 -3.94 -7.55
CA GLY A 76 0.57 -4.28 -8.91
C GLY A 76 -0.52 -4.05 -9.95
N GLY A 77 -0.25 -4.48 -11.19
CA GLY A 77 -1.21 -4.46 -12.29
C GLY A 77 -2.04 -5.74 -12.38
N GLY A 78 -3.26 -5.65 -12.92
CA GLY A 78 -4.06 -6.84 -13.27
C GLY A 78 -3.46 -7.57 -14.48
N GLY A 79 -3.62 -8.89 -14.52
CA GLY A 79 -3.14 -9.72 -15.63
C GLY A 79 -4.00 -9.64 -16.88
N TRP A 80 -3.47 -10.12 -18.00
CA TRP A 80 -4.19 -10.25 -19.27
C TRP A 80 -4.25 -11.71 -19.75
N GLY A 81 -5.40 -12.15 -20.23
CA GLY A 81 -5.58 -13.49 -20.78
C GLY A 81 -5.78 -14.54 -19.70
N ALA A 82 -6.47 -15.64 -20.04
CA ALA A 82 -6.60 -16.77 -19.14
C ALA A 82 -5.22 -17.38 -18.81
N LYS A 83 -5.04 -17.83 -17.56
CA LYS A 83 -3.98 -18.80 -17.26
C LYS A 83 -4.32 -20.07 -18.02
N VAL A 84 -3.47 -20.44 -18.97
CA VAL A 84 -3.44 -21.78 -19.55
C VAL A 84 -2.78 -22.72 -18.55
#